data_AF-A0AA43FM79-F1
#
_entry.id   AF-A0AA43FM79-F1
#
_cell.length_a   1.000
_cell.length_b   1.000
_cell.length_c   1.000
_cell.angle_alpha   90.00
_cell.angle_beta   90.00
_cell.angle_gamma   90.00
#
_symmetry.space_group_name_H-M   'P 1'
#
loop_
_entity.id
_entity.type
_entity.pdbx_description
1 polymer ?
#
loop_
_entity_poly.entity_id
_entity_poly.type
_entity_poly.pdbx_seq_one_letter_code
_entity_poly.pdbx_strand_id
1 'polypeptide(L)'
;MKRFWGPLGVLLVVAAAMGFATLNGSTEVTLRLGIMTLYRVPLTVVTFGALLVGMVIMLVSSVASDLKVRGILRDRLAQEAMEEEARFVDLAQHDLFQEGKEAE
;
A
#
# COMPACT_ATOMS: atom_id res chain seq x y z
N MET A 1 14.18 7.75 23.59
CA MET A 1 12.95 7.13 24.14
C MET A 1 12.06 6.49 23.08
N LYS A 2 11.66 7.16 21.97
CA LYS A 2 10.79 6.58 20.92
C LYS A 2 11.33 5.29 20.25
N ARG A 3 12.65 5.07 20.23
CA ARG A 3 13.28 3.88 19.62
C ARG A 3 12.97 2.56 20.36
N PHE A 4 12.59 2.62 21.64
CA PHE A 4 12.21 1.45 22.43
C PHE A 4 10.71 1.12 22.37
N TRP A 5 9.88 2.05 21.89
CA TRP A 5 8.43 1.84 21.81
C TRP A 5 8.05 0.84 20.72
N GLY A 6 8.81 0.80 19.61
CA GLY A 6 8.61 -0.19 18.55
C GLY A 6 8.80 -1.63 19.07
N PRO A 7 9.99 -1.99 19.58
CA PRO A 7 10.24 -3.31 20.14
C PRO A 7 9.29 -3.68 21.28
N LEU A 8 8.97 -2.73 22.16
CA LEU A 8 8.04 -2.97 23.27
C LEU A 8 6.62 -3.30 22.78
N GLY A 9 6.13 -2.59 21.76
CA GLY A 9 4.85 -2.88 21.13
C GLY A 9 4.81 -4.28 20.52
N VAL A 10 5.86 -4.67 19.80
CA VAL A 10 5.99 -6.02 19.23
C VAL A 10 5.96 -7.07 20.34
N LEU A 11 6.74 -6.86 21.41
CA LEU A 11 6.82 -7.81 22.54
C LEU A 11 5.45 -7.95 23.23
N LEU A 12 4.72 -6.86 23.41
CA LEU A 12 3.37 -6.87 23.98
C LEU A 12 2.39 -7.67 23.10
N VAL A 13 2.43 -7.46 21.78
CA VAL A 13 1.59 -8.22 20.84
C VAL A 13 1.92 -9.72 20.89
N VAL A 14 3.21 -10.08 20.92
CA VAL A 14 3.63 -11.48 21.03
C VAL A 14 3.18 -12.09 22.35
N ALA A 15 3.36 -11.39 23.46
CA ALA A 15 2.93 -11.87 24.78
C ALA A 15 1.41 -12.07 24.84
N ALA A 16 0.63 -11.15 24.27
CA ALA A 16 -0.82 -11.27 24.18
C ALA A 16 -1.23 -12.44 23.28
N ALA A 17 -0.57 -12.63 22.14
CA ALA A 17 -0.84 -13.75 21.23
C ALA A 17 -0.54 -15.10 21.88
N MET A 18 0.59 -15.22 22.58
CA MET A 18 0.94 -16.40 23.35
C MET A 18 -0.08 -16.67 24.45
N GLY A 19 -0.43 -15.66 25.26
CA GLY A 19 -1.43 -15.80 26.32
C GLY A 19 -2.80 -16.20 25.78
N PHE A 20 -3.22 -15.64 24.65
CA PHE A 20 -4.45 -16.04 23.98
C PHE A 20 -4.39 -17.52 23.54
N ALA A 21 -3.29 -17.93 22.91
CA ALA A 21 -3.11 -19.29 22.42
C ALA A 21 -3.09 -20.32 23.56
N THR A 22 -2.40 -20.03 24.67
CA THR A 22 -2.34 -20.96 25.81
C THR A 22 -3.69 -21.09 26.51
N LEU A 23 -4.44 -19.99 26.67
CA LEU A 23 -5.74 -20.00 27.34
C LEU A 23 -6.86 -20.63 26.48
N ASN A 24 -6.71 -20.65 25.16
CA ASN A 24 -7.75 -21.10 24.23
C ASN A 24 -7.34 -22.33 23.40
N GLY A 25 -6.22 -22.98 23.72
CA GLY A 25 -5.67 -24.08 22.92
C GLY A 25 -6.60 -25.28 22.75
N SER A 26 -7.48 -25.53 23.73
CA SER A 26 -8.48 -26.60 23.70
C SER A 26 -9.91 -26.11 23.39
N THR A 27 -10.09 -24.82 23.10
CA THR A 27 -11.41 -24.26 22.83
C THR A 27 -11.77 -24.49 21.38
N GLU A 28 -12.82 -25.25 21.14
CA GLU A 28 -13.36 -25.51 19.80
C GLU A 28 -14.65 -24.73 19.57
N VAL A 29 -14.81 -24.17 18.37
CA VAL A 29 -15.99 -23.42 17.98
C VAL A 29 -16.61 -23.96 16.69
N THR A 30 -17.92 -23.76 16.54
CA THR A 30 -18.58 -23.98 15.25
C THR A 30 -18.56 -22.67 14.47
N LEU A 31 -17.82 -22.65 13.37
CA LEU A 31 -17.64 -21.47 12.53
C LEU A 31 -18.66 -21.47 11.40
N ARG A 32 -19.55 -20.48 11.37
CA ARG A 32 -20.52 -20.26 10.28
C ARG A 32 -20.06 -19.08 9.42
N LEU A 33 -19.60 -19.37 8.21
CA LEU A 33 -19.09 -18.39 7.24
C LEU A 33 -20.19 -17.88 6.29
N GLY A 34 -21.46 -18.10 6.62
CA GLY A 34 -22.60 -17.81 5.74
C GLY A 34 -22.83 -18.89 4.67
N ILE A 35 -21.82 -19.15 3.83
CA ILE A 35 -21.90 -20.16 2.76
C ILE A 35 -21.42 -21.55 3.19
N MET A 36 -20.67 -21.64 4.28
CA MET A 36 -20.03 -22.87 4.76
C MET A 36 -20.04 -22.90 6.27
N THR A 37 -20.28 -24.07 6.85
CA THR A 37 -20.20 -24.29 8.30
C THR A 37 -19.09 -25.29 8.59
N LEU A 38 -18.13 -24.90 9.43
CA LEU A 38 -17.08 -25.75 9.91
C LEU A 38 -17.32 -26.07 11.38
N TYR A 39 -17.28 -27.34 11.73
CA TYR A 39 -17.51 -27.80 13.09
C TYR A 39 -16.17 -28.06 13.79
N ARG A 40 -16.13 -27.80 15.11
CA ARG A 40 -14.99 -28.11 15.98
C ARG A 40 -13.68 -27.48 15.51
N VAL A 41 -13.74 -26.24 15.04
CA VAL A 41 -12.54 -25.52 14.63
C VAL A 41 -11.87 -24.95 15.89
N PRO A 42 -10.56 -25.18 16.11
CA PRO A 42 -9.85 -24.57 17.23
C PRO A 42 -9.97 -23.05 17.15
N LEU A 43 -10.36 -22.41 18.25
CA LEU A 43 -10.58 -20.97 18.32
C LEU A 43 -9.32 -20.18 17.93
N THR A 44 -8.15 -20.69 18.32
CA THR A 44 -6.85 -20.14 17.93
C THR A 44 -6.69 -20.06 16.41
N VAL A 45 -7.03 -21.12 15.67
CA VAL A 45 -6.98 -21.16 14.21
C VAL A 45 -7.93 -20.13 13.60
N VAL A 46 -9.14 -19.99 14.15
CA VAL A 46 -10.11 -19.00 13.68
C VAL A 46 -9.59 -17.57 13.89
N THR A 47 -9.13 -17.24 15.09
CA THR A 47 -8.69 -15.89 15.44
C THR A 47 -7.43 -15.48 14.67
N PHE A 48 -6.39 -16.32 14.65
CA PHE A 48 -5.17 -16.03 13.90
C PHE A 48 -5.39 -16.07 12.40
N GLY A 49 -6.22 -17.01 11.92
CA GLY A 49 -6.61 -17.08 10.51
C GLY A 49 -7.34 -15.82 10.05
N ALA A 50 -8.30 -15.33 10.82
CA ALA A 50 -9.01 -14.08 10.50
C ALA A 50 -8.07 -12.87 10.49
N LEU A 51 -7.15 -12.78 11.45
CA LEU A 51 -6.12 -11.73 11.48
C LEU A 51 -5.24 -11.77 10.22
N LEU A 52 -4.74 -12.95 9.86
CA LEU A 52 -3.88 -13.14 8.70
C LEU A 52 -4.61 -12.78 7.40
N VAL A 53 -5.86 -13.24 7.24
CA VAL A 53 -6.71 -12.89 6.08
C VAL A 53 -6.92 -11.37 6.03
N GLY A 54 -7.20 -10.72 7.15
CA GLY A 54 -7.35 -9.26 7.23
C GLY A 54 -6.08 -8.52 6.79
N MET A 55 -4.90 -8.97 7.23
CA MET A 55 -3.61 -8.41 6.83
C MET A 55 -3.37 -8.57 5.32
N VAL A 56 -3.69 -9.73 4.76
CA VAL A 56 -3.58 -9.98 3.30
C VAL A 56 -4.52 -9.06 2.52
N ILE A 57 -5.77 -8.91 2.96
CA ILE A 57 -6.74 -7.99 2.32
C ILE A 57 -6.21 -6.55 2.33
N MET A 58 -5.69 -6.09 3.47
CA MET A 58 -5.10 -4.75 3.57
C MET A 58 -3.89 -4.59 2.64
N LEU A 59 -3.02 -5.60 2.55
CA LEU A 59 -1.85 -5.59 1.67
C LEU A 59 -2.25 -5.52 0.19
N VAL A 60 -3.18 -6.38 -0.25
CA VAL A 60 -3.63 -6.40 -1.65
C VAL A 60 -4.30 -5.08 -2.02
N SER A 61 -5.13 -4.55 -1.12
CA SER A 61 -5.83 -3.27 -1.32
C SER A 61 -4.85 -2.10 -1.41
N SER A 62 -3.82 -2.08 -0.56
CA SER A 62 -2.82 -1.01 -0.56
C SER A 62 -1.92 -1.06 -1.79
N VAL A 63 -1.50 -2.25 -2.24
CA VAL A 63 -0.69 -2.42 -3.45
C VAL A 63 -1.45 -1.94 -4.69
N ALA A 64 -2.73 -2.31 -4.84
CA ALA A 64 -3.53 -1.87 -5.96
C ALA A 64 -3.68 -0.33 -6.00
N SER A 65 -3.86 0.28 -4.84
CA SER A 65 -3.91 1.74 -4.69
C SER A 65 -2.57 2.40 -5.05
N ASP A 66 -1.45 1.87 -4.53
CA ASP A 66 -0.11 2.42 -4.78
C ASP A 66 0.25 2.36 -6.27
N LEU A 67 -0.03 1.24 -6.94
CA LEU A 67 0.23 1.10 -8.37
C LEU A 67 -0.60 2.08 -9.22
N LYS A 68 -1.87 2.33 -8.86
CA LYS A 68 -2.72 3.32 -9.54
C LYS A 68 -2.15 4.73 -9.39
N VAL A 69 -1.75 5.10 -8.16
CA VAL A 69 -1.18 6.42 -7.88
C VAL A 69 0.13 6.62 -8.64
N ARG A 70 1.01 5.62 -8.66
CA ARG A 70 2.26 5.66 -9.44
C ARG A 70 2.02 5.82 -10.94
N GLY A 71 1.00 5.16 -11.49
CA GLY A 71 0.60 5.33 -12.88
C GLY A 71 0.20 6.76 -13.19
N ILE A 72 -0.71 7.32 -12.38
CA ILE A 72 -1.18 8.71 -12.54
C ILE A 72 -0.02 9.70 -12.46
N LEU A 73 0.87 9.55 -11.47
CA LEU A 73 2.06 10.41 -11.33
C LEU A 73 2.98 10.32 -12.56
N ARG A 74 3.17 9.12 -13.10
CA ARG A 74 4.01 8.92 -14.30
C ARG A 74 3.41 9.59 -15.53
N ASP A 75 2.10 9.48 -15.72
CA ASP A 75 1.40 10.10 -16.84
C ASP A 75 1.43 11.63 -16.74
N ARG A 76 1.31 12.18 -15.54
CA ARG A 76 1.46 13.63 -15.28
C ARG A 76 2.86 14.13 -15.60
N LEU A 77 3.89 13.43 -15.14
CA LEU A 77 5.28 13.79 -15.44
C LEU A 77 5.58 13.73 -16.94
N ALA A 78 5.02 12.76 -17.66
CA ALA A 78 5.17 12.68 -19.11
C ALA A 78 4.50 13.87 -19.83
N GLN A 79 3.32 14.30 -19.37
CA GLN A 79 2.65 15.49 -19.89
C GLN A 79 3.46 16.77 -19.63
N GLU A 80 3.95 16.96 -18.40
CA GLU A 80 4.78 18.12 -18.04
C GLU A 80 6.08 18.18 -18.86
N ALA A 81 6.74 17.04 -19.09
CA ALA A 81 7.94 16.97 -19.90
C ALA A 81 7.69 17.39 -21.37
N MET A 82 6.56 16.96 -21.95
CA MET A 82 6.19 17.36 -23.31
C MET A 82 5.86 18.86 -23.41
N GLU A 83 5.20 19.43 -22.41
CA GLU A 83 4.90 20.86 -22.35
C GLU A 83 6.15 21.73 -22.15
N GLU A 84 7.14 21.23 -21.40
CA GLU A 84 8.46 21.88 -21.28
C GLU A 84 9.24 21.84 -22.59
N GLU A 85 9.28 20.68 -23.26
CA GLU A 85 9.96 20.55 -24.56
C GLU A 85 9.32 21.45 -25.63
N ALA A 86 7.99 21.49 -25.70
CA ALA A 86 7.27 22.37 -26.62
C ALA A 86 7.57 23.85 -26.36
N ARG A 87 7.61 24.29 -25.09
CA ARG A 87 8.01 25.66 -24.74
C ARG A 87 9.45 25.97 -25.11
N PHE A 88 10.35 25.00 -24.96
CA PHE A 88 11.77 25.18 -25.30
C PHE A 88 11.97 25.32 -26.82
N VAL A 89 11.24 24.54 -27.62
CA VAL A 89 11.24 24.64 -29.09
C VAL A 89 10.72 26.00 -29.55
N ASP A 90 9.62 26.49 -28.97
CA ASP A 90 9.06 27.81 -29.32
C ASP A 90 10.02 28.97 -29.01
N LEU A 91 10.71 28.92 -27.86
CA LEU A 91 11.73 29.93 -27.49
C LEU A 91 12.93 29.89 -28.44
N ALA A 92 13.45 28.70 -28.75
CA ALA A 92 14.57 28.54 -29.66
C ALA A 92 14.24 28.98 -31.09
N GLN A 93 12.98 28.80 -31.54
CA GLN A 93 12.51 29.31 -32.83
C GLN A 93 12.37 30.84 -32.82
N HIS A 94 11.87 31.43 -31.74
CA HIS A 94 11.77 32.89 -31.63
C HIS A 94 13.13 33.57 -31.82
N ASP A 95 14.19 33.06 -31.18
CA ASP A 95 15.55 33.59 -31.34
C ASP A 95 16.07 33.45 -32.78
N LEU A 96 15.83 32.31 -33.44
CA LEU A 96 16.27 32.06 -34.82
C LEU A 96 15.62 33.01 -35.85
N PHE A 97 14.37 33.42 -35.61
CA PHE A 97 13.68 34.38 -36.48
C PHE A 97 13.86 35.85 -36.07
N GLN A 98 14.43 36.12 -34.89
CA GLN A 98 14.82 37.46 -34.46
C GLN A 98 16.19 37.86 -35.03
N GLU A 99 17.18 36.95 -35.02
CA GLU A 99 18.50 37.19 -35.64
C GLU A 99 18.41 37.49 -37.15
N GLY A 100 17.39 36.96 -37.84
CA GLY A 100 17.14 37.23 -39.26
C GLY A 100 16.53 38.61 -39.56
N LYS A 101 16.02 39.34 -38.56
CA LYS A 101 15.40 40.67 -38.74
C LYS A 101 16.34 41.84 -38.47
N GLU A 102 17.51 41.60 -37.88
CA GLU A 102 18.51 42.66 -37.62
C GLU A 102 19.56 42.79 -38.74
N ALA A 103 19.47 41.96 -39.79
CA ALA A 103 20.40 41.93 -40.92
C ALA A 103 19.89 42.65 -42.19
N GLU A 104 18.85 43.49 -42.09
CA GLU A 104 18.30 44.30 -43.20
C GLU A 104 18.57 45.80 -43.03
#